data_AF-A0A1B6DWP5-F1
#
_entry.id   AF-A0A1B6DWP5-F1
#
_cell.length_a   1.000
_cell.length_b   1.000
_cell.length_c   1.000
_cell.angle_alpha   90.00
_cell.angle_beta   90.00
_cell.angle_gamma   90.00
#
_symmetry.space_group_name_H-M   'P 1'
#
loop_
_entity.id
_entity.type
_entity.pdbx_description
1 polymer ?
#
loop_
_entity_poly.entity_id
_entity_poly.type
_entity_poly.pdbx_seq_one_letter_code
_entity_poly.pdbx_strand_id
1 'polypeptide(L)'
;MFYQERLEDILKQDVNHLWEIISKYCEENGTKESVIQWNNIQESLPICKDLLECLGVKSFVAIARLLMTDYATYHSGFPDLTLWNPNNKKCLFVEVKSKNDTLSIKQKLWLHHLKQFGVPVAVCHVDSVGCKSKTDLPLDFNSDWID
;
A
#
# COMPACT_ATOMS: atom_id res chain seq x y z
N MET A 1 -15.09 1.42 -19.84
CA MET A 1 -16.28 0.55 -19.64
C MET A 1 -15.88 -0.86 -19.17
N PHE A 2 -14.96 -1.57 -19.84
CA PHE A 2 -14.59 -2.95 -19.46
C PHE A 2 -13.94 -3.15 -18.07
N TYR A 3 -13.04 -2.26 -17.63
CA TYR A 3 -12.37 -2.45 -16.34
C TYR A 3 -13.31 -2.19 -15.15
N GLN A 4 -14.37 -1.40 -15.33
CA GLN A 4 -15.30 -1.07 -14.25
C GLN A 4 -16.09 -2.30 -13.81
N GLU A 5 -16.66 -3.04 -14.76
CA GLU A 5 -17.38 -4.29 -14.48
C GLU A 5 -16.48 -5.30 -13.76
N ARG A 6 -15.24 -5.47 -14.22
CA ARG A 6 -14.28 -6.36 -13.56
C ARG A 6 -13.96 -5.93 -12.12
N LEU A 7 -13.84 -4.63 -11.85
CA LEU A 7 -13.63 -4.14 -10.49
C LEU A 7 -14.87 -4.34 -9.59
N GLU A 8 -16.08 -4.16 -10.13
CA GLU A 8 -17.32 -4.45 -9.40
C GLU A 8 -17.47 -5.95 -9.09
N ASP A 9 -17.01 -6.82 -9.99
CA ASP A 9 -17.01 -8.26 -9.74
C ASP A 9 -15.99 -8.63 -8.68
N ILE A 10 -14.76 -8.12 -8.75
CA ILE A 10 -13.74 -8.33 -7.69
C ILE A 10 -14.27 -7.82 -6.34
N LEU A 11 -14.98 -6.69 -6.31
CA LEU A 11 -15.50 -6.11 -5.07
C LEU A 11 -16.50 -7.02 -4.34
N LYS A 12 -17.18 -7.93 -5.04
CA LYS A 12 -18.12 -8.90 -4.48
C LYS A 12 -17.43 -10.16 -3.96
N GLN A 13 -16.13 -10.32 -4.22
CA GLN A 13 -15.36 -11.52 -3.90
C GLN A 13 -14.59 -11.34 -2.59
N ASP A 14 -14.05 -12.44 -2.08
CA ASP A 14 -13.18 -12.43 -0.91
C ASP A 14 -11.70 -12.29 -1.29
N VAL A 15 -10.84 -12.22 -0.27
CA VAL A 15 -9.39 -12.12 -0.47
C VAL A 15 -8.80 -13.38 -1.11
N ASN A 16 -9.36 -14.56 -0.83
CA ASN A 16 -8.86 -15.80 -1.42
C ASN A 16 -9.03 -15.81 -2.93
N HIS A 17 -10.20 -15.41 -3.41
CA HIS A 17 -10.45 -15.33 -4.85
C HIS A 17 -9.57 -14.28 -5.53
N LEU A 18 -9.38 -13.12 -4.88
CA LEU A 18 -8.45 -12.10 -5.39
C LEU A 18 -7.02 -12.63 -5.48
N TRP A 19 -6.58 -13.38 -4.46
CA TRP A 19 -5.27 -14.02 -4.44
C TRP A 19 -5.13 -15.07 -5.55
N GLU A 20 -6.13 -15.91 -5.77
CA GLU A 20 -6.16 -16.90 -6.88
C GLU A 20 -6.01 -16.21 -8.24
N ILE A 21 -6.72 -15.10 -8.44
CA ILE A 21 -6.62 -14.29 -9.66
C ILE A 21 -5.17 -13.78 -9.84
N ILE A 22 -4.57 -13.21 -8.80
CA ILE A 22 -3.20 -12.69 -8.85
C ILE A 22 -2.20 -13.81 -9.15
N SER A 23 -2.31 -14.95 -8.46
CA SER A 23 -1.46 -16.13 -8.67
C SER A 23 -1.52 -16.60 -10.12
N LYS A 24 -2.73 -16.76 -10.68
CA LYS A 24 -2.93 -17.12 -12.08
C LYS A 24 -2.25 -16.12 -13.04
N TYR A 25 -2.43 -14.82 -12.82
CA TYR A 25 -1.78 -13.81 -13.67
C TYR A 25 -0.25 -13.85 -13.56
N CYS A 26 0.30 -14.14 -12.38
CA CYS A 26 1.75 -14.28 -12.23
C CYS A 26 2.27 -15.47 -13.05
N GLU A 27 1.62 -16.63 -13.00
CA GLU A 27 1.98 -17.81 -13.77
C GLU A 27 1.89 -17.57 -15.30
N GLU A 28 0.82 -16.94 -15.76
CA GLU A 28 0.59 -16.68 -17.19
C GLU A 28 1.50 -15.60 -17.79
N ASN A 29 2.08 -14.73 -16.94
CA ASN A 29 2.81 -13.54 -17.39
C ASN A 29 4.25 -13.45 -16.87
N GLY A 30 4.74 -14.42 -16.08
CA GLY A 30 6.09 -14.42 -15.51
C GLY A 30 7.23 -14.19 -16.51
N THR A 31 7.06 -14.63 -17.76
CA THR A 31 8.06 -14.47 -18.84
C THR A 31 7.85 -13.24 -19.70
N LYS A 32 6.81 -12.44 -19.47
CA LYS A 32 6.46 -11.28 -20.31
C LYS A 32 7.06 -10.00 -19.76
N GLU A 33 7.52 -9.14 -20.67
CA GLU A 33 7.90 -7.77 -20.35
C GLU A 33 6.65 -6.93 -20.07
N SER A 34 6.62 -6.30 -18.90
CA SER A 34 5.48 -5.55 -18.40
C SER A 34 5.97 -4.46 -17.44
N VAL A 35 5.10 -3.49 -17.16
CA VAL A 35 5.30 -2.54 -16.05
C VAL A 35 5.26 -3.24 -14.68
N ILE A 36 4.71 -4.45 -14.63
CA ILE A 36 4.68 -5.31 -13.44
C ILE A 36 5.87 -6.27 -13.50
N GLN A 37 6.66 -6.31 -12.43
CA GLN A 37 7.73 -7.29 -12.24
C GLN A 37 7.14 -8.62 -11.74
N TRP A 38 6.58 -9.40 -12.65
CA TRP A 38 5.80 -10.61 -12.31
C TRP A 38 6.57 -11.63 -11.45
N ASN A 39 7.86 -11.83 -11.69
CA ASN A 39 8.68 -12.76 -10.90
C ASN A 39 8.77 -12.32 -9.42
N ASN A 40 8.93 -11.02 -9.15
CA ASN A 40 9.01 -10.50 -7.79
C ASN A 40 7.67 -10.66 -7.05
N ILE A 41 6.55 -10.49 -7.77
CA ILE A 41 5.22 -10.74 -7.21
C ILE A 41 5.02 -12.23 -6.93
N GLN A 42 5.44 -13.11 -7.84
CA GLN A 42 5.35 -14.56 -7.68
C GLN A 42 6.09 -15.04 -6.42
N GLU A 43 7.32 -14.57 -6.21
CA GLU A 43 8.10 -14.87 -5.00
C GLU A 43 7.44 -14.30 -3.73
N SER A 44 6.73 -13.18 -3.86
CA SER A 44 6.06 -12.49 -2.75
C SER A 44 4.60 -12.91 -2.55
N LEU A 45 4.07 -13.88 -3.30
CA LEU A 45 2.64 -14.27 -3.27
C LEU A 45 2.10 -14.56 -1.85
N PRO A 46 2.84 -15.26 -0.96
CA PRO A 46 2.38 -15.47 0.41
C PRO A 46 2.20 -14.14 1.17
N ILE A 47 3.17 -13.23 1.04
CA ILE A 47 3.14 -11.91 1.67
C ILE A 47 2.01 -11.05 1.09
N CYS A 48 1.79 -11.13 -0.23
CA CYS A 48 0.69 -10.43 -0.90
C CYS A 48 -0.67 -10.87 -0.32
N LYS A 49 -0.85 -12.16 0.00
CA LYS A 49 -2.09 -12.63 0.62
C LYS A 49 -2.33 -11.98 1.98
N ASP A 50 -1.32 -12.01 2.86
CA ASP A 50 -1.40 -11.41 4.18
C ASP A 50 -1.71 -9.91 4.11
N LEU A 51 -1.06 -9.21 3.18
CA LEU A 51 -1.32 -7.79 2.94
C LEU A 51 -2.76 -7.55 2.47
N LEU A 52 -3.28 -8.36 1.54
CA LEU A 52 -4.65 -8.24 1.05
C LEU A 52 -5.68 -8.51 2.16
N GLU A 53 -5.39 -9.45 3.07
CA GLU A 53 -6.24 -9.69 4.24
C GLU A 53 -6.26 -8.50 5.20
N CYS A 54 -5.15 -7.76 5.32
CA CYS A 54 -5.05 -6.57 6.15
C CYS A 54 -5.64 -5.32 5.48
N LEU A 55 -5.47 -5.19 4.16
CA LEU A 55 -5.95 -4.04 3.39
C LEU A 55 -7.45 -4.14 3.08
N GLY A 56 -7.92 -5.36 2.82
CA GLY A 56 -9.27 -5.67 2.40
C GLY A 56 -9.53 -5.41 0.92
N VAL A 57 -10.46 -6.19 0.34
CA VAL A 57 -10.82 -6.13 -1.09
C VAL A 57 -11.33 -4.74 -1.49
N LYS A 58 -12.14 -4.10 -0.63
CA LYS A 58 -12.72 -2.77 -0.92
C LYS A 58 -11.65 -1.71 -1.13
N SER A 59 -10.66 -1.64 -0.24
CA SER A 59 -9.56 -0.68 -0.31
C SER A 59 -8.66 -0.96 -1.50
N PHE A 60 -8.34 -2.24 -1.75
CA PHE A 60 -7.59 -2.67 -2.93
C PHE A 60 -8.27 -2.22 -4.23
N VAL A 61 -9.58 -2.49 -4.37
CA VAL A 61 -10.35 -2.10 -5.54
C VAL A 61 -10.41 -0.57 -5.69
N ALA A 62 -10.52 0.18 -4.60
CA ALA A 62 -10.52 1.64 -4.65
C ALA A 62 -9.18 2.21 -5.16
N ILE A 63 -8.05 1.66 -4.69
CA ILE A 63 -6.71 2.01 -5.17
C ILE A 63 -6.54 1.66 -6.65
N ALA A 64 -6.91 0.43 -7.03
CA ALA A 64 -6.84 -0.03 -8.42
C ALA A 64 -7.71 0.84 -9.35
N ARG A 65 -8.93 1.20 -8.92
CA ARG A 65 -9.83 2.08 -9.66
C ARG A 65 -9.19 3.45 -9.90
N LEU A 66 -8.54 4.03 -8.89
CA LEU A 66 -7.89 5.34 -9.01
C LEU A 66 -6.74 5.29 -10.04
N LEU A 67 -5.87 4.28 -9.94
CA LEU A 67 -4.78 4.04 -10.88
C LEU A 67 -5.28 3.80 -12.32
N MET A 68 -6.36 3.05 -12.50
CA MET A 68 -6.94 2.77 -13.82
C MET A 68 -7.69 3.97 -14.42
N THR A 69 -8.19 4.88 -13.58
CA THR A 69 -8.90 6.08 -14.03
C THR A 69 -7.94 7.09 -14.65
N ASP A 70 -6.79 7.32 -14.01
CA ASP A 70 -5.76 8.23 -14.52
C ASP A 70 -4.36 7.81 -14.05
N TYR A 71 -3.79 6.84 -14.75
CA TYR A 71 -2.46 6.33 -14.42
C TYR A 71 -1.38 7.42 -14.51
N ALA A 72 -1.46 8.35 -15.47
CA ALA A 72 -0.47 9.41 -15.64
C ALA A 72 -0.39 10.32 -14.39
N THR A 73 -1.54 10.61 -13.77
CA THR A 73 -1.59 11.37 -12.52
C THR A 73 -1.10 10.53 -11.34
N TYR A 74 -1.61 9.31 -11.17
CA TYR A 74 -1.50 8.55 -9.93
C TYR A 74 -0.37 7.51 -9.88
N HIS A 75 0.37 7.24 -10.97
CA HIS A 75 1.48 6.28 -10.95
C HIS A 75 2.65 6.71 -10.03
N SER A 76 2.67 7.94 -9.53
CA SER A 76 3.72 8.45 -8.64
C SER A 76 3.16 9.15 -7.41
N GLY A 77 3.99 9.22 -6.36
CA GLY A 77 3.62 9.80 -5.07
C GLY A 77 2.83 8.88 -4.14
N PHE A 78 2.74 7.58 -4.44
CA PHE A 78 2.24 6.59 -3.49
C PHE A 78 3.18 6.52 -2.27
N PRO A 79 2.68 6.30 -1.05
CA PRO A 79 3.52 6.32 0.16
C PRO A 79 4.70 5.36 0.11
N ASP A 80 5.83 5.78 0.68
CA ASP A 80 7.09 5.02 0.65
C ASP A 80 6.98 3.62 1.27
N LEU A 81 6.25 3.50 2.39
CA LEU A 81 6.15 2.27 3.16
C LEU A 81 4.70 1.79 3.26
N THR A 82 4.56 0.47 3.22
CA THR A 82 3.32 -0.24 3.56
C THR A 82 3.62 -1.13 4.76
N LEU A 83 2.97 -0.88 5.89
CA LEU A 83 3.07 -1.68 7.11
C LEU A 83 1.77 -2.46 7.28
N TRP A 84 1.85 -3.73 7.66
CA TRP A 84 0.68 -4.54 7.97
C TRP A 84 0.96 -5.47 9.14
N ASN A 85 -0.10 -5.84 9.86
CA ASN A 85 -0.04 -6.79 10.94
C ASN A 85 -1.12 -7.88 10.71
N PRO A 86 -0.71 -9.09 10.28
CA PRO A 86 -1.63 -10.18 9.99
C PRO A 86 -2.48 -10.65 11.17
N ASN A 87 -2.00 -10.45 12.41
CA ASN A 87 -2.68 -10.90 13.63
C ASN A 87 -3.92 -10.06 13.94
N ASN A 88 -3.83 -8.74 13.77
CA ASN A 88 -4.94 -7.82 14.03
C ASN A 88 -5.58 -7.24 12.75
N LYS A 89 -5.18 -7.73 11.57
CA LYS A 89 -5.70 -7.34 10.25
C LYS A 89 -5.65 -5.83 10.01
N LYS A 90 -4.57 -5.17 10.48
CA LYS A 90 -4.34 -3.74 10.27
C LYS A 90 -3.36 -3.51 9.12
N CYS A 91 -3.61 -2.47 8.33
CA CYS A 91 -2.71 -1.95 7.29
C CYS A 91 -2.53 -0.45 7.49
N LEU A 92 -1.31 0.05 7.26
CA LEU A 92 -0.94 1.47 7.39
C LEU A 92 0.02 1.85 6.25
N PHE A 93 -0.32 2.90 5.51
CA PHE A 93 0.61 3.49 4.56
C PHE A 93 1.37 4.66 5.19
N VAL A 94 2.68 4.68 5.04
CA VAL A 94 3.54 5.70 5.67
C VAL A 94 4.39 6.38 4.62
N GLU A 95 4.32 7.70 4.59
CA GLU A 95 5.23 8.55 3.81
C GLU A 95 6.34 9.04 4.73
N VAL A 96 7.60 8.82 4.36
CA VAL A 96 8.76 9.15 5.20
C VAL A 96 9.37 10.45 4.74
N LYS A 97 9.57 11.38 5.67
CA LYS A 97 10.12 12.70 5.39
C LYS A 97 11.29 12.99 6.30
N SER A 98 12.38 13.51 5.72
CA SER A 98 13.41 14.14 6.55
C SER A 98 12.85 15.40 7.21
N LYS A 99 13.51 15.88 8.26
CA LYS A 99 13.13 17.11 9.00
C LYS A 99 12.73 18.29 8.12
N ASN A 100 13.45 18.50 7.03
CA ASN A 100 13.28 19.67 6.14
C ASN A 100 12.56 19.29 4.83
N ASP A 101 12.14 18.05 4.67
CA ASP A 101 11.38 17.62 3.49
C ASP A 101 9.88 17.79 3.73
N THR A 102 9.16 18.18 2.68
CA THR A 102 7.73 18.39 2.70
C THR A 102 7.04 17.47 1.70
N LEU A 103 5.76 17.21 1.94
CA LEU A 103 4.95 16.41 1.02
C LEU A 103 4.78 17.15 -0.32
N SER A 104 5.09 16.46 -1.41
CA SER A 104 4.70 16.90 -2.75
C SER A 104 3.17 16.91 -2.91
N ILE A 105 2.67 17.60 -3.94
CA ILE A 105 1.23 17.66 -4.23
C ILE A 105 0.66 16.24 -4.49
N LYS A 106 1.38 15.40 -5.24
CA LYS A 106 0.97 14.03 -5.53
C LYS A 106 0.89 13.16 -4.28
N GLN A 107 1.85 13.30 -3.36
CA GLN A 107 1.84 12.58 -2.09
C GLN A 107 0.67 13.02 -1.21
N LYS A 108 0.39 14.32 -1.12
CA LYS A 108 -0.80 14.83 -0.41
C LYS A 108 -2.10 14.25 -0.99
N LEU A 109 -2.19 14.15 -2.31
CA LEU A 109 -3.35 13.61 -3.01
C LEU A 109 -3.53 12.11 -2.70
N TRP A 110 -2.45 11.33 -2.71
CA TRP A 110 -2.49 9.92 -2.32
C TRP A 110 -2.92 9.73 -0.85
N LEU A 111 -2.33 10.47 0.08
CA LEU A 111 -2.71 10.41 1.50
C LEU A 111 -4.19 10.81 1.71
N HIS A 112 -4.70 11.77 0.93
CA HIS A 112 -6.12 12.13 0.95
C HIS A 112 -7.01 10.99 0.48
N HIS A 113 -6.72 10.40 -0.68
CA HIS A 113 -7.52 9.29 -1.23
C HIS A 113 -7.47 8.04 -0.36
N LEU A 114 -6.29 7.66 0.15
CA LEU A 114 -6.16 6.51 1.04
C LEU A 114 -7.02 6.68 2.31
N LYS A 115 -7.04 7.88 2.91
CA LYS A 115 -7.96 8.19 4.01
C LYS A 115 -9.43 8.05 3.60
N GLN A 116 -9.82 8.54 2.41
CA GLN A 116 -11.18 8.38 1.89
C GLN A 116 -11.57 6.91 1.64
N PHE A 117 -10.59 6.06 1.30
CA PHE A 117 -10.80 4.63 1.12
C PHE A 117 -10.91 3.86 2.44
N GLY A 118 -10.72 4.55 3.58
CA GLY A 118 -10.73 3.95 4.91
C GLY A 118 -9.42 3.28 5.28
N VAL A 119 -8.34 3.54 4.55
CA VAL A 119 -7.01 3.03 4.88
C VAL A 119 -6.27 4.05 5.72
N PRO A 120 -5.75 3.65 6.89
CA PRO A 120 -4.91 4.51 7.71
C PRO A 120 -3.65 4.98 6.98
N VAL A 121 -3.26 6.23 7.24
CA VAL A 121 -2.02 6.79 6.72
C VAL A 121 -1.28 7.62 7.77
N ALA A 122 0.04 7.64 7.69
CA ALA A 122 0.90 8.47 8.53
C ALA A 122 2.00 9.17 7.71
N VAL A 123 2.53 10.26 8.27
CA VAL A 123 3.75 10.90 7.78
C VAL A 123 4.79 10.76 8.88
N CYS A 124 5.88 10.06 8.60
CA CYS A 124 6.95 9.80 9.56
C CYS A 124 8.09 10.79 9.32
N HIS A 125 8.29 11.72 10.26
CA HIS A 125 9.41 12.65 10.21
C HIS A 125 10.64 12.05 10.89
N VAL A 126 11.73 11.91 10.14
CA VAL A 126 13.00 11.38 10.62
C VAL A 126 13.99 12.52 10.83
N ASP A 127 14.41 12.67 12.08
CA ASP A 127 15.44 13.62 12.49
C ASP A 127 16.79 12.92 12.62
N SER A 128 17.83 13.47 11.98
CA SER A 128 19.19 13.01 12.19
C SER A 128 19.68 13.42 13.58
N VAL A 129 19.70 12.48 14.51
CA VAL A 129 20.40 12.65 15.78
C VAL A 129 21.86 12.24 15.55
N GLY A 130 22.80 13.19 15.65
CA GLY A 130 24.23 12.88 15.51
C GLY A 130 24.67 11.84 16.55
N CYS A 131 25.74 11.07 16.26
CA CYS A 131 26.22 9.95 17.09
C CYS A 131 26.77 10.29 18.49
N LYS A 132 26.40 11.43 19.09
CA LYS A 132 26.64 11.63 20.52
C LYS A 132 25.54 10.89 21.26
N SER A 133 25.91 9.77 21.88
CA SER A 133 25.07 8.93 22.75
C SER A 133 24.17 9.81 23.62
N LYS A 134 22.94 10.04 23.18
CA LYS A 134 21.88 10.62 23.97
C LYS A 134 20.91 9.51 24.29
N THR A 135 21.11 8.97 25.49
CA THR A 135 20.07 8.39 26.32
C THR A 135 18.82 9.27 26.27
N ASP A 136 17.67 8.60 26.14
CA ASP A 136 16.33 9.11 26.40
C ASP A 136 15.81 10.20 25.45
N LEU A 137 15.47 9.81 24.21
CA LEU A 137 14.34 10.42 23.53
C LEU A 137 13.13 9.48 23.69
N PRO A 138 12.01 9.95 24.26
CA PRO A 138 10.79 9.16 24.24
C PRO A 138 10.38 9.00 22.78
N LEU A 139 10.42 7.77 22.29
CA LEU A 139 9.76 7.39 21.05
C LEU A 139 8.26 7.53 21.30
N ASP A 140 7.69 8.70 21.06
CA ASP A 140 6.24 8.84 20.96
C ASP A 140 5.79 8.29 19.60
N PHE A 141 6.01 6.99 19.42
CA PHE A 141 5.25 6.19 18.48
C PHE A 141 3.93 5.92 19.19
N ASN A 142 2.90 6.66 18.81
CA ASN A 142 1.54 6.44 19.29
C ASN A 142 1.21 4.94 19.16
N SER A 143 1.14 4.24 20.29
CA SER A 143 1.20 2.77 20.44
C SER A 143 -0.04 2.05 19.93
N ASP A 144 -1.06 2.78 19.48
CA ASP A 144 -2.36 2.26 19.04
C ASP A 144 -2.29 1.34 17.80
N TRP A 145 -1.12 1.25 17.15
CA TRP A 145 -0.87 0.37 16.01
C TRP A 145 -0.20 -0.96 16.38
N ILE A 146 0.42 -1.07 17.56
CA ILE A 146 1.22 -2.23 17.96
C ILE A 146 0.41 -3.24 18.80
N ASP A 147 -0.73 -2.83 19.36
CA ASP A 147 -1.67 -3.72 20.03
C ASP A 147 -2.90 -4.04 19.14
#